data_AF-A0A139Q939-F1
#
_entry.id   AF-A0A139Q939-F1
#
_cell.length_a   1.000
_cell.length_b   1.000
_cell.length_c   1.000
_cell.angle_alpha   90.00
_cell.angle_beta   90.00
_cell.angle_gamma   90.00
#
_symmetry.space_group_name_H-M   'P 1'
#
loop_
_entity.id
_entity.type
_entity.pdbx_description
1 polymer ?
#
loop_
_entity_poly.entity_id
_entity_poly.type
_entity_poly.pdbx_seq_one_letter_code
_entity_poly.pdbx_strand_id
1 'polypeptide(L)'
;MNYKVTVDGKEIEYGALVEKSRFSEKEWSAIYAEIVKQNQPEVFERKKADIDYIDVFGALIALEERYEALLELLPQNQFSYAGTHPKWVADAVAENTLNKEDTMLDVSDLIGRCSTIEELKNELTEYFDLEEL
;
A
#
# COMPACT_ATOMS: atom_id res chain seq x y z
N MET A 1 2.94 -14.65 1.89
CA MET A 1 3.90 -15.58 2.51
C MET A 1 5.03 -14.82 3.21
N ASN A 2 5.89 -15.52 3.97
CA ASN A 2 7.13 -14.94 4.51
C ASN A 2 8.34 -15.65 3.90
N TYR A 3 9.37 -14.88 3.56
CA TYR A 3 10.60 -15.33 2.93
C TYR A 3 11.77 -15.01 3.84
N LYS A 4 12.67 -15.98 3.99
CA LYS A 4 13.88 -15.83 4.80
C LYS A 4 15.11 -15.98 3.92
N VAL A 5 15.99 -14.98 3.99
CA VAL A 5 17.24 -14.97 3.23
C VAL A 5 18.40 -14.56 4.12
N THR A 6 19.59 -15.06 3.83
CA THR A 6 20.82 -14.69 4.54
C THR A 6 21.72 -13.90 3.59
N VAL A 7 22.00 -12.65 3.93
CA VAL A 7 22.86 -11.76 3.15
C VAL A 7 23.97 -11.25 4.07
N ASP A 8 25.23 -11.48 3.70
CA ASP A 8 26.41 -11.06 4.47
C ASP A 8 26.38 -11.51 5.95
N GLY A 9 25.87 -12.73 6.20
CA GLY A 9 25.77 -13.32 7.54
C GLY A 9 24.60 -12.79 8.38
N LYS A 10 23.78 -11.88 7.84
CA LYS A 10 22.57 -11.38 8.47
C LYS A 10 21.34 -12.10 7.89
N GLU A 11 20.53 -12.69 8.76
CA GLU A 11 19.23 -13.22 8.39
C GLU A 11 18.21 -12.08 8.25
N ILE A 12 17.43 -12.13 7.17
CA ILE A 12 16.43 -11.14 6.81
C ILE A 12 15.13 -11.90 6.56
N GLU A 13 14.05 -11.40 7.14
CA GLU A 13 12.70 -11.88 6.87
C GLU A 13 11.92 -10.80 6.12
N TYR A 14 11.37 -11.17 4.97
CA TYR A 14 10.47 -10.36 4.17
C TYR A 14 9.08 -10.98 4.19
N GLY A 15 8.05 -10.13 4.27
CA GLY A 15 6.66 -10.52 4.14
C GLY A 15 5.88 -9.37 3.53
N ALA A 16 4.72 -9.67 2.95
CA ALA A 16 3.88 -8.74 2.20
C ALA A 16 3.58 -7.42 2.96
N LEU A 17 3.38 -7.51 4.28
CA LEU A 17 3.06 -6.38 5.18
C LEU A 17 4.26 -5.87 5.99
N VAL A 18 5.49 -6.30 5.69
CA VAL A 18 6.67 -5.83 6.43
C VAL A 18 6.89 -4.34 6.17
N GLU A 19 6.82 -3.53 7.23
CA GLU A 19 6.99 -2.08 7.18
C GLU A 19 8.45 -1.64 6.99
N LYS A 20 9.42 -2.57 7.16
CA LYS A 20 10.83 -2.30 6.94
C LYS A 20 11.13 -2.28 5.44
N SER A 21 11.07 -1.08 4.84
CA SER A 21 11.38 -0.86 3.41
C SER A 21 12.86 -0.56 3.11
N ARG A 22 13.72 -0.47 4.14
CA ARG A 22 15.14 -0.14 3.97
C ARG A 22 16.00 -1.40 3.84
N PHE A 23 15.83 -2.11 2.73
CA PHE A 23 16.79 -3.10 2.27
C PHE A 23 17.72 -2.48 1.22
N SER A 24 18.99 -2.85 1.25
CA SER A 24 19.93 -2.54 0.19
C SER A 24 19.57 -3.27 -1.11
N GLU A 25 20.10 -2.84 -2.26
CA GLU A 25 19.88 -3.51 -3.55
C GLU A 25 20.24 -5.01 -3.49
N LYS A 26 21.34 -5.34 -2.81
CA LYS A 26 21.77 -6.73 -2.62
C LYS A 26 20.79 -7.54 -1.78
N GLU A 27 20.25 -6.94 -0.72
CA GLU A 27 19.23 -7.57 0.11
C GLU A 27 17.93 -7.77 -0.68
N TRP A 28 17.52 -6.77 -1.47
CA TRP A 28 16.35 -6.87 -2.35
C TRP A 28 16.50 -7.97 -3.40
N SER A 29 17.63 -8.03 -4.11
CA SER A 29 17.86 -9.07 -5.11
C SER A 29 17.83 -10.47 -4.49
N ALA A 30 18.41 -10.64 -3.29
CA ALA A 30 18.34 -11.91 -2.56
C ALA A 30 16.89 -12.27 -2.16
N ILE A 31 16.10 -11.29 -1.69
CA ILE A 31 14.69 -11.47 -1.37
C ILE A 31 13.92 -11.90 -2.63
N TYR A 32 14.07 -11.19 -3.75
CA TYR A 32 13.38 -11.50 -5.01
C TYR A 32 13.75 -12.88 -5.54
N ALA A 33 15.02 -13.26 -5.48
CA ALA A 33 15.47 -14.60 -5.85
C ALA A 33 14.77 -15.69 -5.02
N GLU A 34 14.65 -15.51 -3.70
CA GLU A 34 13.97 -16.46 -2.84
C GLU A 34 12.45 -16.49 -3.08
N ILE A 35 11.83 -15.34 -3.38
CA ILE A 35 10.43 -15.25 -3.78
C ILE A 35 10.17 -16.05 -5.06
N VAL A 36 10.96 -15.84 -6.12
CA VAL A 36 10.80 -16.58 -7.38
C VAL A 36 11.06 -18.07 -7.18
N LYS A 37 12.05 -18.44 -6.37
CA LYS A 37 12.38 -19.84 -6.08
C LYS A 37 11.26 -20.58 -5.37
N GLN A 38 10.58 -19.96 -4.41
CA GLN A 38 9.48 -20.59 -3.68
C GLN A 38 8.17 -20.63 -4.49
N ASN A 39 7.88 -19.59 -5.28
CA ASN A 39 6.63 -19.49 -6.02
C ASN A 39 6.69 -20.11 -7.42
N GLN A 40 7.84 -20.06 -8.09
CA GLN A 40 8.04 -20.46 -9.48
C GLN A 40 9.36 -21.24 -9.64
N PRO A 41 9.53 -22.38 -8.95
CA PRO A 41 10.83 -23.09 -8.87
C PRO A 41 11.40 -23.50 -10.24
N GLU A 42 10.54 -23.90 -11.19
CA GLU A 42 10.98 -24.28 -12.54
C GLU A 42 11.48 -23.08 -13.36
N VAL A 43 10.89 -21.89 -13.15
CA VAL A 43 11.36 -20.66 -13.78
C VAL A 43 12.68 -20.24 -13.15
N PHE A 44 12.77 -20.29 -11.82
CA PHE A 44 14.00 -20.01 -11.08
C PHE A 44 15.17 -20.87 -11.58
N GLU A 45 15.01 -22.20 -11.66
CA GLU A 45 16.10 -23.07 -12.10
C GLU A 45 16.59 -22.78 -13.53
N ARG A 46 15.69 -22.36 -14.43
CA ARG A 46 16.04 -21.99 -15.81
C ARG A 46 16.65 -20.59 -15.94
N LYS A 47 16.33 -19.67 -15.02
CA LYS A 47 16.61 -18.24 -15.15
C LYS A 47 17.47 -17.65 -14.03
N LYS A 48 17.87 -18.42 -13.01
CA LYS A 48 18.64 -17.96 -11.84
C LYS A 48 19.97 -17.25 -12.14
N ALA A 49 20.52 -17.41 -13.34
CA ALA A 49 21.72 -16.69 -13.78
C ALA A 49 21.42 -15.30 -14.39
N ASP A 50 20.17 -15.03 -14.75
CA ASP A 50 19.67 -13.77 -15.30
C ASP A 50 19.09 -12.94 -14.14
N ILE A 51 19.98 -12.19 -13.48
CA ILE A 51 19.65 -11.47 -12.25
C ILE A 51 18.56 -10.42 -12.51
N ASP A 52 18.66 -9.66 -13.60
CA ASP A 52 17.66 -8.64 -13.95
C ASP A 52 16.27 -9.26 -14.13
N TYR A 53 16.19 -10.43 -14.79
CA TYR A 53 14.93 -11.15 -14.93
C TYR A 53 14.37 -11.61 -13.57
N ILE A 54 15.21 -12.20 -12.72
CA ILE A 54 14.80 -12.68 -11.40
C ILE A 54 14.35 -11.54 -10.50
N ASP A 55 15.07 -10.41 -10.51
CA ASP A 55 14.74 -9.24 -9.72
C ASP A 55 13.40 -8.64 -10.16
N VAL A 56 13.18 -8.45 -11.46
CA VAL A 56 11.91 -7.95 -11.99
C VAL A 56 10.77 -8.91 -11.67
N PHE A 57 10.95 -10.21 -11.89
CA PHE A 57 9.87 -11.18 -11.68
C PHE A 57 9.55 -11.35 -10.19
N GLY A 58 10.56 -11.39 -9.32
CA GLY A 58 10.37 -11.44 -7.88
C GLY A 58 9.71 -10.17 -7.34
N ALA A 59 10.03 -8.99 -7.89
CA ALA A 59 9.37 -7.74 -7.54
C ALA A 59 7.87 -7.75 -7.93
N LEU A 60 7.52 -8.34 -9.07
CA LEU A 60 6.12 -8.49 -9.49
C LEU A 60 5.33 -9.41 -8.55
N ILE A 61 5.90 -10.57 -8.19
CA ILE A 61 5.27 -11.49 -7.23
C ILE A 61 5.13 -10.81 -5.86
N ALA A 62 6.19 -10.12 -5.39
CA ALA A 62 6.15 -9.39 -4.13
C ALA A 62 5.08 -8.29 -4.10
N LEU A 63 4.83 -7.65 -5.24
CA LEU A 63 3.79 -6.65 -5.41
C LEU A 63 2.39 -7.27 -5.36
N GLU A 64 2.19 -8.38 -6.08
CA GLU A 64 0.94 -9.15 -6.07
C GLU A 64 0.59 -9.61 -4.65
N GLU A 65 1.52 -10.24 -3.93
CA GLU A 65 1.31 -10.68 -2.55
C GLU A 65 0.99 -9.51 -1.60
N ARG A 66 1.59 -8.33 -1.83
CA ARG A 66 1.26 -7.14 -1.04
C ARG A 66 -0.15 -6.67 -1.32
N TYR A 67 -0.58 -6.65 -2.57
CA TYR A 67 -1.96 -6.32 -2.92
C TYR A 67 -2.95 -7.30 -2.29
N GLU A 68 -2.69 -8.61 -2.38
CA GLU A 68 -3.54 -9.63 -1.76
C GLU A 68 -3.63 -9.43 -0.25
N ALA A 69 -2.49 -9.25 0.43
CA ALA A 69 -2.47 -9.03 1.88
C ALA A 69 -3.22 -7.75 2.28
N LEU A 70 -3.10 -6.66 1.50
CA LEU A 70 -3.85 -5.43 1.75
C LEU A 70 -5.36 -5.62 1.50
N LEU A 71 -5.74 -6.38 0.47
CA LEU A 71 -7.15 -6.70 0.19
C LEU A 71 -7.77 -7.51 1.34
N GLU A 72 -7.03 -8.46 1.92
CA GLU A 72 -7.50 -9.23 3.08
C GLU A 72 -7.72 -8.36 4.33
N LEU A 73 -6.98 -7.26 4.48
CA LEU A 73 -7.14 -6.32 5.60
C LEU A 73 -8.34 -5.39 5.43
N LEU A 74 -8.84 -5.20 4.20
CA LEU A 74 -10.07 -4.43 4.01
C LEU A 74 -11.23 -5.15 4.73
N PRO A 75 -12.22 -4.41 5.27
CA PRO A 75 -13.42 -5.00 5.82
C PRO A 75 -14.26 -5.55 4.66
N GLN A 76 -13.84 -6.71 4.14
CA GLN A 76 -14.50 -7.39 3.04
C GLN A 76 -15.95 -7.65 3.41
N ASN A 77 -16.30 -7.91 4.66
CA ASN A 77 -17.69 -8.04 5.10
C ASN A 77 -18.54 -6.76 5.02
N GLN A 78 -17.93 -5.58 4.91
CA GLN A 78 -18.64 -4.30 4.73
C GLN A 78 -18.78 -3.90 3.25
N PHE A 79 -17.90 -4.40 2.36
CA PHE A 79 -17.87 -4.03 0.93
C PHE A 79 -18.07 -5.19 -0.06
N SER A 80 -18.01 -6.44 0.40
CA SER A 80 -18.23 -7.66 -0.39
C SER A 80 -19.69 -8.06 -0.34
N TYR A 81 -20.49 -7.46 -1.21
CA TYR A 81 -21.43 -8.30 -1.94
C TYR A 81 -20.65 -8.92 -3.11
N ALA A 82 -20.78 -10.24 -3.34
CA ALA A 82 -20.07 -10.89 -4.43
C ALA A 82 -20.32 -10.16 -5.77
N GLY A 83 -19.26 -9.63 -6.39
CA GLY A 83 -19.34 -8.87 -7.66
C GLY A 83 -18.91 -7.40 -7.60
N THR A 84 -18.48 -6.87 -6.45
CA THR A 84 -17.96 -5.49 -6.38
C THR A 84 -16.66 -5.36 -7.17
N HIS A 85 -16.70 -4.60 -8.27
CA HIS A 85 -15.57 -4.41 -9.17
C HIS A 85 -14.41 -3.68 -8.43
N PRO A 86 -13.14 -4.10 -8.59
CA PRO A 86 -12.00 -3.48 -7.89
C PRO A 86 -11.92 -1.95 -8.05
N LYS A 87 -12.35 -1.42 -9.20
CA LYS A 87 -12.49 0.02 -9.45
C LYS A 87 -13.42 0.71 -8.46
N TRP A 88 -14.53 0.09 -8.05
CA TRP A 88 -15.47 0.70 -7.10
C TRP A 88 -14.91 0.74 -5.68
N VAL A 89 -14.09 -0.25 -5.30
CA VAL A 89 -13.35 -0.20 -4.04
C VAL A 89 -12.30 0.91 -4.09
N ALA A 90 -11.57 1.04 -5.20
CA ALA A 90 -10.59 2.11 -5.39
C ALA A 90 -11.23 3.51 -5.41
N ASP A 91 -12.41 3.64 -6.03
CA ASP A 91 -13.16 4.91 -6.09
C ASP A 91 -13.73 5.25 -4.71
N ALA A 92 -14.34 4.29 -4.01
CA ALA A 92 -14.81 4.50 -2.64
C ALA A 92 -13.65 4.86 -1.70
N VAL A 93 -12.49 4.21 -1.82
CA VAL A 93 -11.29 4.58 -1.05
C VAL A 93 -10.80 5.97 -1.45
N ALA A 94 -10.75 6.32 -2.74
CA ALA A 94 -10.33 7.67 -3.17
C ALA A 94 -11.30 8.77 -2.70
N GLU A 95 -12.60 8.49 -2.70
CA GLU A 95 -13.64 9.41 -2.23
C GLU A 95 -13.66 9.53 -0.70
N ASN A 96 -13.29 8.47 0.04
CA ASN A 96 -13.31 8.46 1.51
C ASN A 96 -11.94 8.70 2.16
N THR A 97 -10.85 8.65 1.40
CA THR A 97 -9.52 9.01 1.89
C THR A 97 -9.32 10.48 1.60
N LEU A 98 -9.65 11.33 2.58
CA LEU A 98 -9.31 12.76 2.56
C LEU A 98 -7.84 12.89 2.15
N ASN A 99 -7.59 13.39 0.93
CA ASN A 99 -6.25 13.71 0.49
C ASN A 99 -5.76 14.83 1.41
N LYS A 100 -4.86 14.49 2.32
CA LYS A 100 -4.35 15.39 3.35
C LYS A 100 -3.89 16.73 2.77
N GLU A 101 -3.29 16.72 1.58
CA GLU A 101 -2.82 17.95 0.94
C GLU A 101 -4.00 18.83 0.48
N ASP A 102 -4.99 18.24 -0.18
CA ASP A 102 -6.19 18.95 -0.63
C ASP A 102 -7.02 19.45 0.56
N THR A 103 -7.22 18.63 1.59
CA THR A 103 -7.90 19.04 2.82
C THR A 103 -7.15 20.17 3.54
N MET A 104 -5.81 20.16 3.53
CA MET A 104 -5.02 21.25 4.10
C MET A 104 -5.17 22.54 3.30
N LEU A 105 -5.24 22.45 1.97
CA LEU A 105 -5.48 23.60 1.10
C LEU A 105 -6.88 24.20 1.34
N ASP A 106 -7.90 23.35 1.38
CA ASP A 106 -9.28 23.78 1.64
C ASP A 106 -9.39 24.47 3.00
N VAL A 107 -8.84 23.87 4.07
CA VAL A 107 -8.85 24.47 5.41
C VAL A 107 -8.03 25.77 5.45
N SER A 108 -6.92 25.86 4.71
CA SER A 108 -6.15 27.10 4.59
C SER A 108 -6.97 28.21 3.95
N ASP A 109 -7.73 27.91 2.89
CA ASP A 109 -8.63 28.85 2.24
C ASP A 109 -9.79 29.28 3.15
N LEU A 110 -10.36 28.35 3.93
CA LEU A 110 -11.37 28.65 4.95
C LEU A 110 -10.82 29.63 6.01
N ILE A 111 -9.61 29.40 6.49
CA ILE A 111 -8.93 30.28 7.46
C ILE A 111 -8.67 31.66 6.84
N GLY A 112 -8.30 31.72 5.56
CA GLY A 112 -8.03 32.98 4.86
C GLY A 112 -9.27 33.82 4.57
N ARG A 113 -10.44 33.19 4.35
CA ARG A 113 -11.68 33.89 3.99
C ARG A 113 -12.54 34.30 5.18
N CYS A 114 -12.45 33.60 6.31
CA CYS A 114 -13.25 33.89 7.50
C CYS A 114 -12.67 35.07 8.28
N SER A 115 -13.52 36.00 8.69
CA SER A 115 -13.10 37.20 9.43
C SER A 115 -13.18 37.02 10.94
N THR A 116 -13.89 35.98 11.40
CA THR A 116 -14.04 35.64 12.82
C THR A 116 -13.88 34.15 13.08
N ILE A 117 -13.59 33.80 14.33
CA ILE A 117 -13.49 32.39 14.76
C ILE A 117 -14.86 31.68 14.66
N GLU A 118 -15.97 32.38 14.90
CA GLU A 118 -17.29 31.76 14.83
C GLU A 118 -17.70 31.45 13.38
N GLU A 119 -17.38 32.33 12.44
CA GLU A 119 -17.53 32.05 11.00
C GLU A 119 -16.68 30.84 10.59
N LEU A 120 -15.40 30.82 10.97
CA LEU A 120 -14.51 29.69 10.66
C LEU A 120 -15.04 28.37 11.25
N LYS A 121 -15.55 28.42 12.48
CA LYS A 121 -16.12 27.25 13.15
C LYS A 121 -17.35 26.73 12.41
N ASN A 122 -18.27 27.60 12.01
CA ASN A 122 -19.47 27.19 11.27
C ASN A 122 -19.10 26.60 9.90
N GLU A 123 -18.18 27.25 9.18
CA GLU A 123 -17.69 26.80 7.87
C GLU A 123 -16.97 25.44 7.96
N LEU A 124 -16.19 25.20 9.01
CA LEU A 124 -15.57 23.90 9.26
C LEU A 124 -16.60 22.83 9.66
N THR A 125 -17.61 23.20 10.45
CA THR A 125 -18.71 22.31 10.82
C THR A 125 -19.50 21.86 9.60
N GLU A 126 -19.80 22.76 8.67
CA GLU A 126 -20.47 22.42 7.40
C GLU A 126 -19.55 21.62 6.47
N TYR A 127 -18.29 22.04 6.28
CA TYR A 127 -17.34 21.38 5.38
C TYR A 127 -17.04 19.92 5.77
N PHE A 128 -16.95 19.63 7.08
CA PHE A 128 -16.70 18.28 7.58
C PHE A 128 -17.98 17.53 7.99
N ASP A 129 -19.16 18.11 7.74
CA ASP A 129 -20.47 17.54 8.11
C ASP A 129 -20.54 17.13 9.60
N LEU A 130 -20.07 18.01 10.49
CA LEU A 130 -19.96 17.76 11.93
C LEU A 130 -21.28 18.03 12.68
N GLU A 131 -22.36 18.40 11.99
CA GLU A 131 -23.66 18.67 12.61
C GLU A 131 -24.32 17.40 13.18
N GLU A 132 -23.96 16.22 12.67
CA GLU A 132 -24.51 14.92 13.06
C GLU A 132 -23.66 14.15 14.11
N LEU A 133 -22.59 14.77 14.66
CA LEU A 133 -21.67 14.19 15.66
C LEU A 133 -21.94 14.65 17.10
#